data_AF-A0A950LSF6-F1
#
_entry.id   AF-A0A950LSF6-F1
#
_cell.length_a   1.000
_cell.length_b   1.000
_cell.length_c   1.000
_cell.angle_alpha   90.00
_cell.angle_beta   90.00
_cell.angle_gamma   90.00
#
_symmetry.space_group_name_H-M   'P 1'
#
loop_
_entity.id
_entity.type
_entity.pdbx_description
1 polymer ?
#
loop_
_entity_poly.entity_id
_entity_poly.type
_entity_poly.pdbx_seq_one_letter_code
_entity_poly.pdbx_strand_id
1 'polypeptide(L)' 'MSKSETMRPQPRAEIMAIDAYVPGKSAVAGLAKVYKLSSNESPLGPSPRAIEAFRANADQLALYPDGSSRALRE' A
#
# COMPACT_ATOMS: atom_id res chain seq x y z
N MET A 1 5.85 22.48 43.83
CA MET A 1 5.87 23.48 42.74
C MET A 1 5.91 22.72 41.42
N SER A 2 4.97 23.07 40.53
CA SER A 2 4.57 22.29 39.36
C SER A 2 5.70 22.13 38.33
N LYS A 3 5.88 20.91 37.80
CA LYS A 3 6.77 20.63 36.66
C LYS A 3 6.20 21.30 35.42
N SER A 4 7.00 22.13 34.76
CA SER A 4 6.71 22.69 33.43
C SER A 4 6.39 21.56 32.45
N GLU A 5 5.14 21.49 31.98
CA GLU A 5 4.76 20.61 30.88
C GLU A 5 5.54 21.01 29.62
N THR A 6 6.42 20.14 29.15
CA THR A 6 7.10 20.30 27.87
C THR A 6 6.08 20.23 26.74
N MET A 7 5.90 21.34 26.01
CA MET A 7 5.00 21.45 24.87
C MET A 7 5.39 20.41 23.80
N ARG A 8 4.52 19.43 23.56
CA ARG A 8 4.74 18.42 22.50
C ARG A 8 4.36 19.00 21.14
N PRO A 9 5.03 18.60 20.05
CA PRO A 9 4.58 18.96 18.71
C PRO A 9 3.09 18.60 18.53
N GLN A 10 2.32 19.56 18.05
CA GLN A 10 0.91 19.34 17.70
C GLN A 10 0.78 19.19 16.19
N PRO A 11 -0.07 18.27 15.70
CA PRO A 11 -0.42 18.20 14.29
C PRO A 11 -1.04 19.52 13.82
N ARG A 12 -0.87 19.82 12.53
CA ARG A 12 -1.59 20.93 11.88
C ARG A 12 -3.10 20.69 11.96
N ALA A 13 -3.87 21.74 12.24
CA ALA A 13 -5.32 21.64 12.46
C ALA A 13 -6.05 21.06 11.24
N GLU A 14 -5.57 21.34 10.04
CA GLU A 14 -6.11 20.84 8.78
C GLU A 14 -6.04 19.32 8.67
N ILE A 15 -5.03 18.67 9.26
CA ILE A 15 -4.92 17.20 9.27
C ILE A 15 -6.04 16.58 10.10
N MET A 16 -6.41 17.23 11.20
CA MET A 16 -7.49 16.77 12.07
C MET A 16 -8.89 17.04 11.48
N ALA A 17 -8.97 17.89 10.45
CA ALA A 17 -10.21 18.26 9.79
C ALA A 17 -10.52 17.40 8.54
N ILE A 18 -9.59 16.55 8.09
CA ILE A 18 -9.80 15.68 6.93
C ILE A 18 -10.46 14.39 7.39
N ASP A 19 -11.57 14.02 6.75
CA ASP A 19 -12.18 12.72 6.93
C ASP A 19 -11.26 11.61 6.43
N ALA A 20 -11.10 10.57 7.25
CA ALA A 20 -10.33 9.39 6.85
C ALA A 20 -10.93 8.74 5.61
N TYR A 21 -10.08 8.29 4.68
CA TYR A 21 -10.52 7.52 3.53
C TYR A 21 -11.24 6.24 3.99
N VAL A 22 -12.47 6.04 3.50
CA VAL A 22 -13.25 4.83 3.74
C VAL A 22 -13.12 3.90 2.52
N PRO A 23 -12.37 2.79 2.62
CA PRO A 23 -12.27 1.84 1.52
C PRO A 23 -13.62 1.15 1.28
N GLY A 24 -13.89 0.81 0.01
CA GLY A 24 -15.01 -0.04 -0.35
C GLY A 24 -14.90 -1.43 0.26
N LYS A 25 -16.03 -2.16 0.33
CA LYS A 25 -16.06 -3.53 0.85
C LYS A 25 -15.15 -4.46 0.03
N SER A 26 -14.18 -5.09 0.69
CA SER A 26 -13.12 -5.88 0.05
C SER A 26 -13.22 -7.40 0.27
N ALA A 27 -14.00 -7.85 1.26
CA ALA A 27 -14.15 -9.27 1.58
C ALA A 27 -15.57 -9.64 2.05
N VAL A 28 -15.91 -10.91 1.94
CA VAL A 28 -17.17 -11.51 2.44
C VAL A 28 -16.82 -12.85 3.10
N ALA A 29 -17.20 -13.03 4.36
CA ALA A 29 -16.99 -14.27 5.10
C ALA A 29 -18.09 -15.30 4.80
N GLY A 30 -17.77 -16.59 4.96
CA GLY A 30 -18.76 -17.68 4.93
C GLY A 30 -19.23 -18.14 3.55
N LEU A 31 -18.57 -17.70 2.47
CA LEU A 31 -18.87 -18.15 1.11
C LEU A 31 -17.74 -19.03 0.56
N ALA A 32 -18.10 -20.17 -0.03
CA ALA A 32 -17.14 -21.08 -0.67
C ALA A 32 -16.52 -20.49 -1.94
N LYS A 33 -17.23 -19.59 -2.63
CA LYS A 33 -16.77 -18.91 -3.84
C LYS A 33 -17.15 -17.43 -3.80
N VAL A 34 -16.17 -16.57 -4.04
CA VAL A 34 -16.34 -15.11 -4.07
C VAL A 34 -15.85 -14.59 -5.41
N TYR A 35 -16.67 -13.80 -6.09
CA TYR A 35 -16.27 -13.04 -7.29
C TYR A 35 -16.06 -11.58 -6.89
N LYS A 36 -14.83 -11.10 -6.96
CA LYS A 36 -14.49 -9.71 -6.62
C LYS A 36 -14.47 -8.86 -7.88
N LEU A 37 -15.36 -7.86 -7.94
CA LEU A 37 -15.49 -6.92 -9.06
C LEU A 37 -15.49 -5.45 -8.58
N SER A 38 -15.11 -5.19 -7.33
CA SER A 38 -15.25 -3.88 -6.67
C SER A 38 -13.98 -3.02 -6.69
N SER A 39 -12.87 -3.49 -7.28
CA SER A 39 -11.56 -2.81 -7.23
C SER A 39 -10.88 -2.60 -8.59
N ASN A 40 -11.62 -2.79 -9.70
CA ASN A 40 -11.10 -2.66 -11.07
C ASN A 40 -9.86 -3.52 -11.37
N GLU A 41 -9.73 -4.68 -10.71
CA GLU A 41 -8.64 -5.62 -10.92
C GLU A 41 -8.81 -6.33 -12.28
N SER A 42 -7.69 -6.63 -12.94
CA SER A 42 -7.71 -7.44 -14.16
C SER A 42 -8.02 -8.91 -13.83
N PRO A 43 -9.00 -9.54 -14.52
CA PRO A 43 -9.30 -10.97 -14.31
C PRO A 43 -8.24 -11.90 -14.93
N LEU A 44 -7.35 -11.37 -15.78
CA LEU A 44 -6.34 -12.15 -16.50
C LEU A 44 -5.11 -12.50 -15.66
N GLY A 45 -4.92 -11.80 -14.53
CA GLY A 45 -3.68 -11.86 -13.77
C GLY A 45 -2.50 -11.15 -14.46
N PRO A 46 -1.32 -11.18 -13.83
CA PRO A 46 -0.12 -10.56 -14.38
C PRO A 46 0.49 -11.38 -15.53
N SER A 47 1.29 -10.73 -16.38
CA SER A 47 2.07 -11.39 -17.44
C SER A 47 3.00 -12.47 -16.85
N PRO A 48 3.15 -13.65 -17.50
CA PRO A 48 4.11 -14.66 -17.07
C PRO A 48 5.54 -14.13 -16.92
N ARG A 49 5.94 -13.19 -17.80
CA ARG A 49 7.27 -12.54 -17.75
C ARG A 49 7.44 -11.68 -16.48
N ALA A 50 6.37 -11.05 -16.01
CA ALA A 50 6.40 -10.27 -14.78
C ALA A 50 6.50 -11.18 -13.55
N ILE A 51 5.81 -12.32 -13.55
CA ILE A 51 5.90 -13.33 -12.49
C ILE A 51 7.32 -13.89 -12.40
N GLU A 52 7.93 -14.23 -13.53
CA GLU A 52 9.31 -14.74 -13.60
C GLU A 52 10.31 -13.71 -13.08
N ALA A 53 10.22 -12.46 -13.55
CA ALA A 53 11.09 -11.38 -13.09
C ALA A 53 10.97 -11.14 -11.57
N PHE A 54 9.76 -11.18 -11.02
CA PHE A 54 9.55 -11.07 -9.57
C PHE A 54 10.21 -12.22 -8.81
N ARG A 55 10.00 -13.47 -9.25
CA ARG A 55 10.59 -14.66 -8.60
C ARG A 55 12.11 -14.64 -8.63
N ALA A 56 12.71 -14.22 -9.75
CA ALA A 56 14.16 -14.14 -9.89
C ALA A 56 14.83 -13.14 -8.94
N ASN A 57 14.07 -12.18 -8.40
CA ASN A 57 14.58 -11.14 -7.50
C ASN A 57 14.10 -11.29 -6.05
N ALA A 58 13.38 -12.37 -5.72
CA ALA A 58 12.77 -12.56 -4.40
C ALA A 58 13.80 -12.63 -3.25
N ASP A 59 15.02 -13.11 -3.52
CA ASP A 59 16.09 -13.22 -2.51
C ASP A 59 16.80 -11.89 -2.21
N GLN A 60 16.50 -10.82 -2.97
CA GLN A 60 17.17 -9.52 -2.85
C GLN A 60 16.29 -8.44 -2.20
N LEU A 61 15.14 -8.81 -1.64
CA LEU A 61 14.16 -7.86 -1.09
C LEU A 61 14.68 -6.99 0.09
N ALA A 62 15.80 -7.38 0.70
CA ALA A 62 16.45 -6.57 1.74
C ALA A 62 17.19 -5.33 1.18
N LEU A 63 17.50 -5.31 -0.11
CA LEU A 63 18.17 -4.20 -0.76
C LEU A 63 17.15 -3.12 -1.13
N TYR A 64 17.52 -1.84 -0.91
CA TYR A 64 16.74 -0.73 -1.43
C TYR A 64 16.70 -0.77 -2.97
N PRO A 65 15.58 -0.40 -3.61
CA PRO A 65 15.50 -0.31 -5.06
C PRO A 65 16.36 0.85 -5.59
N ASP A 66 16.60 0.86 -6.91
CA ASP A 66 17.15 2.03 -7.59
C ASP A 66 16.20 3.22 -7.38
N GLY A 67 16.65 4.21 -6.60
CA GLY A 67 15.84 5.40 -6.28
C GLY A 67 15.47 6.25 -7.49
N SER A 68 16.18 6.07 -8.61
CA SER A 68 15.82 6.75 -9.85
C SER A 68 14.81 5.96 -10.70
N SER A 69 14.59 4.67 -10.47
CA SER A 69 13.80 3.79 -11.35
C SER A 69 14.21 3.89 -12.83
N ARG A 70 15.50 4.06 -13.12
CA ARG A 70 16.01 4.35 -14.47
C ARG A 70 15.60 3.29 -15.49
N ALA A 71 15.82 2.02 -15.16
CA ALA A 71 15.51 0.90 -16.06
C ALA A 71 14.01 0.74 -16.39
N LEU A 72 13.11 1.35 -15.61
CA LEU A 72 11.68 1.37 -15.90
C LEU A 72 11.29 2.54 -16.83
N ARG A 73 12.08 3.62 -16.87
CA ARG A 73 11.77 4.83 -17.65
C ARG A 73 12.32 4.81 -19.08
N GLU A 74 13.42 4.10 -19.30
CA GLU A 74 14.08 3.93 -20.60
C GLU A 74 13.49 2.72 -21.35
#